data_AF-A0A2U3E9X3-F1
#
_entry.id   AF-A0A2U3E9X3-F1
#
_cell.length_a   1.000
_cell.length_b   1.000
_cell.length_c   1.000
_cell.angle_alpha   90.00
_cell.angle_beta   90.00
_cell.angle_gamma   90.00
#
_symmetry.space_group_name_H-M   'P 1'
#
loop_
_entity.id
_entity.type
_entity.pdbx_description
1 polymer ?
#
loop_
_entity_poly.entity_id
_entity_poly.type
_entity_poly.pdbx_seq_one_letter_code
_entity_poly.pdbx_strand_id
1 'polypeptide(L)'
;MDFEDPQQLLIANKLARKAYLDSVLTVSISATQAATTKDRPVTGPIWVSKFALPKVKENNSQDLVLNLVDEANDGNVPYQRPEAEALRFEWVGHRANVAKDAPEPSMSELDKFDRLDDETTSPLTVLYIFGGLGSSVHTEPLGNTYERLMVHDCRFNSPPGYRRLVGQLAQKTGAKVLMVHQRLAPQNPFPAALLDVFQAYLTLLAPPFKAPHGPVPASSIVIAADSSGAALALSLLQVILRLNRRNTTANFHGQEVQVEIPAGITLLSPWGDLSNSLPSHDRNPLNDIYQFPPVEDLPYLRKEFPTCAAWPANPPRVNLYCHHEMFIHPLVSPAAAEDWSGSCPMWIASGEEQCIDAAAFLAQRVHSQGVSVTFYEYQGMPHTFPLIFRQAPQTRKCLDDWAKAIVSFGKQEKPRSSAFFVHAKGVRAEPRDITSLSPFSRDEVLDTMKKKILMYKVPAWHCREQASL
;
A
#
# COMPACT_ATOMS: atom_id res chain seq x y z
N MET A 1 -3.49 18.59 -21.53
CA MET A 1 -3.63 17.15 -21.82
C MET A 1 -5.04 16.78 -21.47
N ASP A 2 -5.73 16.18 -22.42
CA ASP A 2 -7.07 15.66 -22.24
C ASP A 2 -6.95 14.23 -21.68
N PHE A 3 -7.30 14.05 -20.42
CA PHE A 3 -7.30 12.72 -19.78
C PHE A 3 -8.49 11.87 -20.24
N GLU A 4 -9.45 12.43 -20.97
CA GLU A 4 -10.58 11.69 -21.53
C GLU A 4 -10.29 11.08 -22.91
N ASP A 5 -9.12 11.40 -23.48
CA ASP A 5 -8.60 10.82 -24.72
C ASP A 5 -7.57 9.70 -24.41
N PRO A 6 -7.88 8.43 -24.72
CA PRO A 6 -6.97 7.31 -24.49
C PRO A 6 -5.59 7.46 -25.14
N GLN A 7 -5.48 8.12 -26.30
CA GLN A 7 -4.17 8.33 -26.92
C GLN A 7 -3.32 9.33 -26.12
N GLN A 8 -3.95 10.37 -25.58
CA GLN A 8 -3.26 11.31 -24.72
C GLN A 8 -2.87 10.71 -23.37
N LEU A 9 -3.65 9.77 -22.83
CA LEU A 9 -3.26 8.99 -21.65
C LEU A 9 -1.99 8.18 -21.89
N LEU A 10 -1.88 7.48 -23.02
CA LEU A 10 -0.66 6.75 -23.39
C LEU A 10 0.57 7.67 -23.48
N ILE A 11 0.40 8.86 -24.05
CA ILE A 11 1.47 9.88 -24.11
C ILE A 11 1.84 10.34 -22.69
N ALA A 12 0.85 10.58 -21.82
CA ALA A 12 1.05 10.93 -20.43
C ALA A 12 1.88 9.89 -19.67
N ASN A 13 1.48 8.63 -19.79
CA ASN A 13 2.15 7.50 -19.15
C ASN A 13 3.59 7.38 -19.63
N LYS A 14 3.83 7.52 -20.94
CA LYS A 14 5.18 7.50 -21.52
C LYS A 14 6.07 8.62 -20.98
N LEU A 15 5.56 9.85 -20.89
CA LEU A 15 6.32 10.99 -20.37
C LEU A 15 6.63 10.83 -18.88
N ALA A 16 5.64 10.41 -18.09
CA ALA A 16 5.81 10.16 -16.66
C ALA A 16 6.80 9.00 -16.38
N ARG A 17 6.71 7.91 -17.15
CA ARG A 17 7.66 6.79 -17.11
C ARG A 17 9.09 7.23 -17.43
N LYS A 18 9.27 8.06 -18.46
CA LYS A 18 10.60 8.58 -18.81
C LYS A 18 11.19 9.36 -17.63
N ALA A 19 10.41 10.28 -17.04
CA ALA A 19 10.85 11.06 -15.88
C ALA A 19 11.17 10.16 -14.66
N TYR A 20 10.42 9.09 -14.44
CA TYR A 20 10.71 8.09 -13.42
C TYR A 20 12.04 7.38 -13.68
N LEU A 21 12.24 6.84 -14.88
CA LEU A 21 13.44 6.08 -15.25
C LEU A 21 14.72 6.92 -15.20
N ASP A 22 14.65 8.19 -15.62
CA ASP A 22 15.77 9.13 -15.57
C ASP A 22 16.24 9.36 -14.11
N SER A 23 15.35 9.21 -13.13
CA SER A 23 15.66 9.38 -11.70
C SER A 23 16.14 8.10 -11.00
N VAL A 24 15.54 6.95 -11.30
CA VAL A 24 15.72 5.73 -10.48
C VAL A 24 17.07 5.03 -10.72
N LEU A 25 17.72 5.28 -11.85
CA LEU A 25 18.95 4.59 -12.24
C LEU A 25 20.23 5.15 -11.59
N THR A 26 20.17 6.32 -10.96
CA THR A 26 21.37 7.09 -10.57
C THR A 26 21.55 7.25 -9.06
N VAL A 27 20.61 6.76 -8.25
CA VAL A 27 20.58 6.98 -6.80
C VAL A 27 20.49 5.64 -6.07
N SER A 28 21.38 5.42 -5.09
CA SER A 28 21.35 4.19 -4.28
C SER A 28 20.08 4.09 -3.45
N ILE A 29 19.74 2.88 -3.00
CA ILE A 29 18.51 2.64 -2.21
C ILE A 29 18.50 3.44 -0.92
N SER A 30 19.61 3.47 -0.18
CA SER A 30 19.71 4.24 1.06
C SER A 30 19.54 5.75 0.82
N ALA A 31 20.09 6.29 -0.27
CA ALA A 31 19.93 7.70 -0.61
C ALA A 31 18.48 8.03 -1.03
N THR A 32 17.87 7.16 -1.82
CA THR A 32 16.44 7.26 -2.19
C THR A 32 15.54 7.23 -0.97
N GLN A 33 15.74 6.29 -0.04
CA GLN A 33 14.98 6.22 1.20
C GLN A 33 15.22 7.43 2.08
N ALA A 34 16.46 7.89 2.26
CA ALA A 34 16.75 9.10 3.02
C ALA A 34 16.02 10.34 2.46
N ALA A 35 15.96 10.47 1.13
CA ALA A 35 15.26 11.57 0.47
C ALA A 35 13.72 11.46 0.56
N THR A 36 13.17 10.25 0.56
CA THR A 36 11.72 9.99 0.56
C THR A 36 11.12 9.83 1.97
N THR A 37 11.95 9.57 2.99
CA THR A 37 11.54 9.46 4.40
C THR A 37 11.78 10.73 5.22
N LYS A 38 12.45 11.72 4.63
CA LYS A 38 12.68 13.02 5.26
C LYS A 38 11.34 13.69 5.61
N ASP A 39 11.20 14.08 6.87
CA ASP A 39 10.05 14.86 7.32
C ASP A 39 10.00 16.23 6.61
N ARG A 40 8.78 16.72 6.41
CA ARG A 40 8.51 17.94 5.65
C ARG A 40 7.60 18.88 6.44
N PRO A 41 7.69 20.19 6.21
CA PRO A 41 6.74 21.14 6.78
C PRO A 41 5.31 20.73 6.44
N VAL A 42 4.44 20.74 7.46
CA VAL A 42 3.00 20.56 7.27
C VAL A 42 2.44 21.89 6.76
N THR A 43 1.70 21.87 5.66
CA THR A 43 1.12 23.07 5.07
C THR A 43 -0.28 22.80 4.56
N GLY A 44 -1.13 23.82 4.61
CA GLY A 44 -2.48 23.78 4.06
C GLY A 44 -3.54 23.21 5.01
N PRO A 45 -4.68 22.75 4.48
CA PRO A 45 -5.88 22.45 5.26
C PRO A 45 -5.83 21.03 5.87
N ILE A 46 -4.71 20.71 6.52
CA ILE A 46 -4.50 19.44 7.21
C ILE A 46 -4.00 19.68 8.64
N TRP A 47 -4.51 18.87 9.56
CA TRP A 47 -3.89 18.64 10.87
C TRP A 47 -2.94 17.46 10.74
N VAL A 48 -1.80 17.55 11.44
CA VAL A 48 -0.85 16.45 11.59
C VAL A 48 -0.43 16.41 13.06
N SER A 49 -0.63 15.27 13.72
CA SER A 49 -0.13 15.02 15.07
C SER A 49 0.73 13.76 15.06
N LYS A 50 1.95 13.87 15.59
CA LYS A 50 2.98 12.84 15.60
C LYS A 50 3.13 12.28 17.00
N PHE A 51 3.16 10.97 17.12
CA PHE A 51 3.47 10.30 18.38
C PHE A 51 4.30 9.05 18.14
N ALA A 52 4.95 8.56 19.20
CA ALA A 52 5.74 7.35 19.16
C ALA A 52 5.41 6.47 20.36
N LEU A 53 5.34 5.17 20.12
CA LEU A 53 5.20 4.15 21.14
C LEU A 53 6.54 3.42 21.29
N PRO A 54 7.04 3.25 22.53
CA PRO A 54 8.27 2.51 22.75
C PRO A 54 8.08 1.05 22.33
N LYS A 55 9.20 0.36 22.11
CA LYS A 55 9.23 -1.09 21.90
C LYS A 55 8.35 -1.79 22.95
N VAL A 56 7.41 -2.61 22.47
CA VAL A 56 6.49 -3.36 23.33
C VAL A 56 7.25 -4.51 23.99
N LYS A 57 7.35 -4.48 25.33
CA LYS A 57 8.09 -5.50 26.11
C LYS A 57 7.22 -6.68 26.53
N GLU A 58 5.96 -6.42 26.87
CA GLU A 58 5.01 -7.41 27.39
C GLU A 58 3.88 -7.57 26.36
N ASN A 59 4.07 -8.46 25.38
CA ASN A 59 3.09 -8.79 24.35
C ASN A 59 3.48 -10.08 23.62
N ASN A 60 2.53 -10.71 22.91
CA ASN A 60 2.78 -11.84 22.00
C ASN A 60 2.52 -11.48 20.53
N SER A 61 2.30 -10.20 20.21
CA SER A 61 1.89 -9.77 18.86
C SER A 61 2.88 -10.18 17.77
N GLN A 62 4.17 -10.18 18.10
CA GLN A 62 5.22 -10.63 17.19
C GLN A 62 5.15 -12.14 16.94
N ASP A 63 5.06 -12.93 18.02
CA ASP A 63 5.00 -14.39 17.91
C ASP A 63 3.77 -14.84 17.13
N LEU A 64 2.61 -14.19 17.32
CA LEU A 64 1.40 -14.48 16.57
C LEU A 64 1.61 -14.39 15.05
N VAL A 65 2.22 -13.31 14.57
CA VAL A 65 2.48 -13.13 13.13
C VAL A 65 3.58 -14.08 12.66
N LEU A 66 4.68 -14.22 13.41
CA LEU A 66 5.79 -15.08 13.01
C LEU A 66 5.36 -16.56 12.92
N ASN A 67 4.54 -17.04 13.86
CA ASN A 67 4.00 -18.40 13.80
C ASN A 67 3.12 -18.59 12.55
N LEU A 68 2.29 -17.61 12.20
CA LEU A 68 1.48 -17.68 10.97
C LEU A 68 2.32 -17.64 9.69
N VAL A 69 3.47 -16.96 9.71
CA VAL A 69 4.46 -16.99 8.63
C VAL A 69 5.10 -18.37 8.54
N ASP A 70 5.57 -18.93 9.66
CA ASP A 70 6.20 -20.25 9.64
C ASP A 70 5.25 -21.35 9.18
N GLU A 71 4.00 -21.33 9.66
CA GLU A 71 2.98 -22.30 9.30
C GLU A 71 2.63 -22.31 7.81
N ALA A 72 2.79 -21.18 7.12
CA ALA A 72 2.50 -21.05 5.70
C ALA A 72 3.77 -21.07 4.82
N ASN A 73 4.93 -21.31 5.42
CA ASN A 73 6.22 -21.40 4.73
C ASN A 73 6.57 -22.85 4.36
N ASP A 74 5.75 -23.45 3.49
CA ASP A 74 5.92 -24.85 3.05
C ASP A 74 7.30 -25.14 2.43
N GLY A 75 7.93 -24.11 1.84
CA GLY A 75 9.25 -24.20 1.22
C GLY A 75 10.42 -24.18 2.21
N ASN A 76 10.16 -24.00 3.51
CA ASN A 76 11.19 -23.75 4.54
C ASN A 76 12.17 -22.64 4.12
N VAL A 77 11.66 -21.61 3.43
CA VAL A 77 12.49 -20.53 2.89
C VAL A 77 13.06 -19.74 4.07
N PRO A 78 14.38 -19.60 4.20
CA PRO A 78 14.97 -18.84 5.29
C PRO A 78 14.58 -17.37 5.15
N TYR A 79 14.18 -16.76 6.27
CA TYR A 79 13.88 -15.33 6.34
C TYR A 79 14.40 -14.74 7.65
N GLN A 80 14.66 -13.44 7.64
CA GLN A 80 15.10 -12.73 8.84
C GLN A 80 13.90 -12.51 9.76
N ARG A 81 13.97 -13.02 10.99
CA ARG A 81 13.03 -12.64 12.04
C ARG A 81 13.41 -11.25 12.55
N PRO A 82 12.59 -10.21 12.33
CA PRO A 82 12.91 -8.86 12.75
C PRO A 82 12.85 -8.74 14.27
N GLU A 83 13.59 -7.82 14.86
CA GLU A 83 13.41 -7.48 16.28
C GLU A 83 12.19 -6.57 16.47
N ALA A 84 11.64 -6.56 17.69
CA ALA A 84 10.66 -5.55 18.07
C ALA A 84 11.33 -4.17 18.24
N GLU A 85 10.70 -3.14 17.67
CA GLU A 85 11.18 -1.76 17.65
C GLU A 85 10.11 -0.78 18.14
N ALA A 86 10.48 0.48 18.34
CA ALA A 86 9.53 1.55 18.62
C ALA A 86 8.75 1.90 17.35
N LEU A 87 7.44 2.09 17.48
CA LEU A 87 6.58 2.52 16.39
C LEU A 87 6.41 4.04 16.42
N ARG A 88 6.45 4.66 15.24
CA ARG A 88 6.17 6.08 15.06
C ARG A 88 4.92 6.21 14.21
N PHE A 89 4.10 7.20 14.52
CA PHE A 89 2.80 7.38 13.90
C PHE A 89 2.56 8.83 13.52
N GLU A 90 1.66 9.03 12.55
CA GLU A 90 1.05 10.32 12.26
C GLU A 90 -0.47 10.17 12.20
N TRP A 91 -1.18 10.92 13.04
CA TRP A 91 -2.58 11.23 12.84
C TRP A 91 -2.69 12.38 11.84
N VAL A 92 -3.58 12.23 10.87
CA VAL A 92 -3.92 13.25 9.88
C VAL A 92 -5.42 13.47 9.84
N GLY A 93 -5.83 14.73 9.86
CA GLY A 93 -7.22 15.13 9.75
C GLY A 93 -7.38 16.36 8.85
N HIS A 94 -8.62 16.70 8.51
CA HIS A 94 -8.88 17.94 7.80
C HIS A 94 -8.82 19.11 8.77
N ARG A 95 -8.13 20.19 8.39
CA ARG A 95 -8.15 21.47 9.10
C ARG A 95 -9.05 22.45 8.36
N ALA A 96 -10.20 22.74 8.94
CA ALA A 96 -11.22 23.61 8.38
C ALA A 96 -10.81 25.08 8.42
N ASN A 97 -11.43 25.90 7.57
CA ASN A 97 -11.34 27.36 7.60
C ASN A 97 -9.93 27.97 7.51
N VAL A 98 -8.98 27.30 6.85
CA VAL A 98 -7.63 27.80 6.60
C VAL A 98 -7.29 27.87 5.10
N ALA A 99 -6.33 28.72 4.74
CA ALA A 99 -5.82 28.82 3.38
C ALA A 99 -5.06 27.55 2.94
N LYS A 100 -4.92 27.37 1.61
CA LYS A 100 -4.24 26.19 1.02
C LYS A 100 -2.76 26.07 1.38
N ASP A 101 -2.14 27.18 1.73
CA ASP A 101 -0.74 27.34 2.09
C ASP A 101 -0.55 27.70 3.57
N ALA A 102 -1.62 27.61 4.38
CA ALA A 102 -1.58 27.97 5.78
C ALA A 102 -0.49 27.17 6.53
N PRO A 103 0.35 27.83 7.35
CA PRO A 103 1.45 27.17 8.05
C PRO A 103 0.92 26.17 9.09
N GLU A 104 1.79 25.26 9.51
CA GLU A 104 1.55 24.39 10.66
C GLU A 104 1.41 25.21 11.95
N PRO A 105 0.42 24.94 12.82
CA PRO A 105 0.30 25.65 14.08
C PRO A 105 1.41 25.28 15.05
N SER A 106 1.95 26.29 15.74
CA SER A 106 2.98 26.12 16.76
C SER A 106 2.35 25.72 18.11
N MET A 107 2.12 24.42 18.30
CA MET A 107 1.58 23.84 19.55
C MET A 107 2.10 22.42 19.77
N SER A 108 1.81 21.81 20.93
CA SER A 108 2.25 20.44 21.22
C SER A 108 1.54 19.41 20.34
N GLU A 109 2.15 18.24 20.14
CA GLU A 109 1.53 17.17 19.33
C GLU A 109 0.22 16.67 19.93
N LEU A 110 0.07 16.70 21.25
CA LEU A 110 -1.18 16.36 21.93
C LEU A 110 -2.25 17.42 21.67
N ASP A 111 -1.92 18.71 21.81
CA ASP A 111 -2.89 19.77 21.49
C ASP A 111 -3.27 19.74 20.00
N LYS A 112 -2.34 19.40 19.09
CA LYS A 112 -2.65 19.20 17.66
C LYS A 112 -3.62 18.03 17.47
N PHE A 113 -3.47 16.95 18.23
CA PHE A 113 -4.39 15.82 18.18
C PHE A 113 -5.77 16.22 18.70
N ASP A 114 -5.86 16.92 19.83
CA ASP A 114 -7.14 17.37 20.39
C ASP A 114 -7.89 18.27 19.40
N ARG A 115 -7.20 19.20 18.73
CA ARG A 115 -7.80 20.04 17.66
C ARG A 115 -8.21 19.23 16.44
N LEU A 116 -7.41 18.24 16.06
CA LEU A 116 -7.75 17.32 14.97
C LEU A 116 -9.02 16.53 15.31
N ASP A 117 -9.13 16.04 16.54
CA ASP A 117 -10.28 15.26 17.02
C ASP A 117 -11.54 16.13 17.13
N ASP A 118 -11.41 17.36 17.65
CA ASP A 118 -12.49 18.36 17.71
C ASP A 118 -13.09 18.67 16.32
N GLU A 119 -12.25 18.69 15.27
CA GLU A 119 -12.68 18.94 13.89
C GLU A 119 -13.08 17.67 13.11
N THR A 120 -12.89 16.48 13.70
CA THR A 120 -13.27 15.21 13.08
C THR A 120 -14.80 15.02 13.20
N THR A 121 -15.50 14.99 12.07
CA THR A 121 -16.97 14.93 12.03
C THR A 121 -17.55 13.51 11.89
N SER A 122 -16.69 12.49 11.90
CA SER A 122 -17.06 11.09 11.73
C SER A 122 -16.43 10.25 12.83
N PRO A 123 -17.15 9.27 13.43
CA PRO A 123 -16.56 8.37 14.40
C PRO A 123 -15.52 7.40 13.78
N LEU A 124 -15.39 7.42 12.45
CA LEU A 124 -14.49 6.53 11.73
C LEU A 124 -13.03 6.91 11.91
N THR A 125 -12.21 5.87 11.98
CA THR A 125 -10.76 5.93 11.87
C THR A 125 -10.33 5.17 10.63
N VAL A 126 -9.51 5.80 9.79
CA VAL A 126 -8.87 5.13 8.67
C VAL A 126 -7.46 4.73 9.09
N LEU A 127 -7.13 3.44 9.05
CA LEU A 127 -5.74 2.99 9.11
C LEU A 127 -5.19 2.99 7.69
N TYR A 128 -4.36 3.98 7.36
CA TYR A 128 -3.79 4.09 6.01
C TYR A 128 -2.42 3.40 5.92
N ILE A 129 -2.32 2.36 5.10
CA ILE A 129 -1.10 1.60 4.86
C ILE A 129 -0.56 1.95 3.48
N PHE A 130 0.50 2.75 3.46
CA PHE A 130 1.06 3.26 2.22
C PHE A 130 1.98 2.28 1.51
N GLY A 131 2.00 2.37 0.18
CA GLY A 131 3.00 1.74 -0.66
C GLY A 131 4.38 2.40 -0.61
N GLY A 132 5.37 1.71 -1.17
CA GLY A 132 6.73 2.22 -1.32
C GLY A 132 7.08 2.32 -2.80
N LEU A 133 7.28 3.54 -3.29
CA LEU A 133 7.76 3.81 -4.63
C LEU A 133 9.09 4.53 -4.49
N GLY A 134 10.19 3.76 -4.61
CA GLY A 134 11.57 4.22 -4.48
C GLY A 134 12.03 5.11 -5.63
N SER A 135 11.27 6.16 -5.97
CA SER A 135 11.75 7.22 -6.85
C SER A 135 11.51 8.56 -6.21
N SER A 136 12.37 9.50 -6.58
CA SER A 136 12.16 10.92 -6.41
C SER A 136 12.10 11.50 -7.80
N VAL A 137 10.90 11.64 -8.36
CA VAL A 137 10.77 12.36 -9.63
C VAL A 137 10.87 13.85 -9.33
N HIS A 138 12.10 14.37 -9.34
CA HIS A 138 12.36 15.79 -9.39
C HIS A 138 12.36 16.22 -10.86
N THR A 139 11.28 16.84 -11.31
CA THR A 139 11.36 17.67 -12.51
C THR A 139 11.79 19.07 -12.06
N GLU A 140 13.03 19.45 -12.38
CA GLU A 140 13.38 20.87 -12.52
C GLU A 140 12.39 21.47 -13.55
N PRO A 141 12.00 22.75 -13.42
CA PRO A 141 11.07 23.36 -14.35
C PRO A 141 11.74 23.54 -15.71
N LEU A 142 11.70 22.50 -16.54
CA LEU A 142 12.00 22.61 -17.96
C LEU A 142 10.92 23.49 -18.60
N GLY A 143 11.39 24.48 -19.36
CA GLY A 143 10.58 25.46 -20.02
C GLY A 143 9.54 24.84 -20.96
N ASN A 144 8.44 25.59 -21.12
CA ASN A 144 7.23 25.33 -21.89
C ASN A 144 6.13 24.50 -21.19
N THR A 145 4.91 25.00 -21.37
CA THR A 145 3.68 24.83 -20.58
C THR A 145 3.06 23.43 -20.53
N TYR A 146 3.70 22.41 -21.08
CA TYR A 146 3.18 21.04 -21.11
C TYR A 146 3.93 20.05 -20.20
N GLU A 147 5.21 20.30 -19.89
CA GLU A 147 6.02 19.45 -19.01
C GLU A 147 5.83 19.78 -17.52
N ARG A 148 5.27 20.97 -17.21
CA ARG A 148 5.02 21.47 -15.86
C ARG A 148 3.99 20.69 -15.03
N LEU A 149 3.20 19.79 -15.63
CA LEU A 149 1.91 19.39 -15.04
C LEU A 149 1.72 17.91 -14.67
N MET A 150 2.64 16.99 -15.01
CA MET A 150 2.26 15.58 -15.06
C MET A 150 2.84 14.67 -13.97
N VAL A 151 3.98 15.02 -13.37
CA VAL A 151 4.55 14.24 -12.26
C VAL A 151 5.00 15.20 -11.17
N HIS A 152 4.18 15.36 -10.14
CA HIS A 152 4.52 16.18 -8.98
C HIS A 152 5.36 15.36 -8.00
N ASP A 153 6.57 15.82 -7.66
CA ASP A 153 7.48 15.32 -6.59
C ASP A 153 6.93 14.07 -5.87
N CYS A 154 7.05 12.92 -6.55
CA CYS A 154 6.54 11.65 -6.08
C CYS A 154 7.61 11.08 -5.15
N ARG A 155 7.46 11.30 -3.85
CA ARG A 155 8.36 10.77 -2.82
C ARG A 155 7.55 10.01 -1.81
N PHE A 156 7.41 8.71 -2.08
CA PHE A 156 6.53 7.80 -1.35
C PHE A 156 7.37 6.73 -0.68
N ASN A 157 7.26 6.63 0.64
CA ASN A 157 7.94 5.67 1.54
C ASN A 157 7.73 6.04 3.01
N SER A 158 7.06 7.16 3.30
CA SER A 158 6.81 7.63 4.65
C SER A 158 5.52 8.47 4.71
N PRO A 159 4.89 8.60 5.89
CA PRO A 159 3.70 9.42 6.07
C PRO A 159 3.76 10.83 5.47
N PRO A 160 4.88 11.60 5.56
CA PRO A 160 5.03 12.89 4.88
C PRO A 160 4.65 12.90 3.39
N GLY A 161 4.97 11.84 2.64
CA GLY A 161 4.64 11.72 1.21
C GLY A 161 3.15 11.54 0.93
N TYR A 162 2.39 11.06 1.92
CA TYR A 162 0.99 10.67 1.80
C TYR A 162 0.01 11.66 2.43
N ARG A 163 0.49 12.58 3.30
CA ARG A 163 -0.35 13.60 4.00
C ARG A 163 -1.39 14.29 3.11
N ARG A 164 -1.05 14.63 1.87
CA ARG A 164 -1.98 15.26 0.93
C ARG A 164 -3.13 14.32 0.54
N LEU A 165 -2.82 13.09 0.15
CA LEU A 165 -3.83 12.11 -0.24
C LEU A 165 -4.74 11.76 0.95
N VAL A 166 -4.14 11.43 2.09
CA VAL A 166 -4.92 11.07 3.27
C VAL A 166 -5.68 12.25 3.86
N GLY A 167 -5.18 13.49 3.72
CA GLY A 167 -5.92 14.70 4.07
C GLY A 167 -7.14 14.92 3.18
N GLN A 168 -7.07 14.57 1.89
CA GLN A 168 -8.25 14.56 1.01
C GLN A 168 -9.24 13.48 1.40
N LEU A 169 -8.78 12.29 1.81
CA LEU A 169 -9.66 11.25 2.34
C LEU A 169 -10.32 11.72 3.64
N ALA A 170 -9.56 12.25 4.60
CA ALA A 170 -10.06 12.81 5.85
C ALA A 170 -11.14 13.87 5.61
N GLN A 171 -10.90 14.80 4.68
CA GLN A 171 -11.88 15.82 4.30
C GLN A 171 -13.17 15.22 3.73
N LYS A 172 -13.07 14.22 2.85
CA LYS A 172 -14.23 13.63 2.17
C LYS A 172 -15.05 12.69 3.06
N THR A 173 -14.40 12.02 4.01
CA THR A 173 -15.03 11.04 4.91
C THR A 173 -15.42 11.66 6.25
N GLY A 174 -14.86 12.82 6.61
CA GLY A 174 -14.93 13.41 7.94
C GLY A 174 -14.15 12.61 9.00
N ALA A 175 -13.39 11.59 8.59
CA ALA A 175 -12.65 10.69 9.48
C ALA A 175 -11.25 11.22 9.78
N LYS A 176 -10.67 10.76 10.88
CA LYS A 176 -9.23 10.87 11.14
C LYS A 176 -8.48 9.67 10.55
N VAL A 177 -7.24 9.90 10.11
CA VAL A 177 -6.40 8.90 9.45
C VAL A 177 -5.14 8.65 10.28
N LEU A 178 -4.87 7.40 10.63
CA LEU A 178 -3.62 6.97 11.25
C LEU A 178 -2.70 6.37 10.18
N MET A 179 -1.46 6.82 10.14
CA MET A 179 -0.36 6.16 9.41
C MET A 179 0.72 5.75 10.40
N VAL A 180 1.22 4.52 10.27
CA VAL A 180 2.44 4.06 10.95
C VAL A 180 3.64 4.32 10.06
N HIS A 181 4.80 4.66 10.61
CA HIS A 181 6.06 4.65 9.87
C HIS A 181 6.57 3.20 9.77
N GLN A 182 5.90 2.35 8.97
CA GLN A 182 6.33 0.95 8.84
C GLN A 182 7.77 0.85 8.33
N ARG A 183 8.50 -0.14 8.84
CA ARG A 183 9.87 -0.40 8.42
C ARG A 183 9.93 -0.76 6.94
N LEU A 184 10.95 -0.21 6.27
CA LEU A 184 11.15 -0.39 4.84
C LEU A 184 12.17 -1.50 4.56
N ALA A 185 11.90 -2.26 3.51
CA ALA A 185 12.88 -3.13 2.90
C ALA A 185 13.79 -2.30 1.96
N PRO A 186 15.06 -2.69 1.74
CA PRO A 186 15.68 -3.97 2.08
C PRO A 186 16.31 -4.08 3.48
N GLN A 187 16.40 -3.00 4.25
CA GLN A 187 16.98 -3.01 5.60
C GLN A 187 16.16 -3.86 6.56
N ASN A 188 14.84 -3.85 6.39
CA ASN A 188 13.90 -4.64 7.16
C ASN A 188 13.02 -5.43 6.18
N PRO A 189 13.48 -6.61 5.71
CA PRO A 189 12.69 -7.44 4.79
C PRO A 189 11.42 -7.99 5.48
N PHE A 190 10.56 -8.62 4.69
CA PHE A 190 9.43 -9.40 5.20
C PHE A 190 9.87 -10.33 6.35
N PRO A 191 9.11 -10.39 7.48
CA PRO A 191 7.79 -9.79 7.72
C PRO A 191 7.80 -8.47 8.52
N ALA A 192 8.88 -7.69 8.55
CA ALA A 192 9.00 -6.51 9.43
C ALA A 192 7.86 -5.49 9.29
N ALA A 193 7.54 -5.06 8.07
CA ALA A 193 6.44 -4.13 7.82
C ALA A 193 5.07 -4.70 8.23
N LEU A 194 4.87 -6.02 8.10
CA LEU A 194 3.62 -6.70 8.46
C LEU A 194 3.40 -6.67 9.98
N LEU A 195 4.48 -6.86 10.74
CA LEU A 195 4.45 -6.70 12.19
C LEU A 195 4.07 -5.28 12.60
N ASP A 196 4.67 -4.28 11.95
CA ASP A 196 4.43 -2.88 12.30
C ASP A 196 2.97 -2.48 12.04
N VAL A 197 2.38 -2.89 10.92
CA VAL A 197 0.96 -2.60 10.64
C VAL A 197 0.00 -3.43 11.51
N PHE A 198 0.38 -4.65 11.90
CA PHE A 198 -0.40 -5.43 12.85
C PHE A 198 -0.42 -4.78 14.23
N GLN A 199 0.74 -4.35 14.72
CA GLN A 199 0.84 -3.60 15.97
C GLN A 199 0.18 -2.22 15.90
N ALA A 200 0.19 -1.57 14.73
CA ALA A 200 -0.58 -0.35 14.51
C ALA A 200 -2.09 -0.60 14.63
N TYR A 201 -2.59 -1.71 14.08
CA TYR A 201 -3.99 -2.11 14.23
C TYR A 201 -4.34 -2.42 15.69
N LEU A 202 -3.48 -3.17 16.40
CA LEU A 202 -3.66 -3.42 17.84
C LEU A 202 -3.61 -2.13 18.67
N THR A 203 -2.79 -1.16 18.27
CA THR A 203 -2.73 0.17 18.92
C THR A 203 -4.07 0.90 18.79
N LEU A 204 -4.78 0.76 17.67
CA LEU A 204 -6.12 1.33 17.53
C LEU A 204 -7.13 0.64 18.45
N LEU A 205 -7.11 -0.69 18.54
CA LEU A 205 -8.04 -1.47 19.36
C LEU A 205 -7.79 -1.30 20.86
N ALA A 206 -6.52 -1.31 21.27
CA ALA A 206 -6.07 -1.29 22.66
C ALA A 206 -4.86 -0.36 22.82
N PRO A 207 -5.06 0.97 22.74
CA PRO A 207 -3.98 1.93 22.86
C PRO A 207 -3.33 1.87 24.24
N PRO A 208 -1.98 1.92 24.33
CA PRO A 208 -1.33 2.10 25.62
C PRO A 208 -1.63 3.49 26.21
N PHE A 209 -1.44 3.66 27.52
CA PHE A 209 -1.72 4.89 28.26
C PHE A 209 -1.14 6.19 27.66
N LYS A 210 -0.06 6.11 26.88
CA LYS A 210 0.60 7.27 26.26
C LYS A 210 0.14 7.57 24.82
N ALA A 211 -0.71 6.74 24.22
CA ALA A 211 -1.29 7.06 22.93
C ALA A 211 -2.27 8.23 23.09
N PRO A 212 -2.39 9.12 22.10
CA PRO A 212 -3.23 10.31 22.21
C PRO A 212 -4.74 10.00 22.12
N HIS A 213 -5.13 8.76 21.83
CA HIS A 213 -6.51 8.36 21.60
C HIS A 213 -6.94 7.21 22.51
N GLY A 214 -8.25 7.11 22.75
CA GLY A 214 -8.87 5.93 23.38
C GLY A 214 -9.06 4.77 22.41
N PRO A 215 -9.50 3.59 22.90
CA PRO A 215 -9.84 2.43 22.09
C PRO A 215 -10.80 2.78 20.95
N VAL A 216 -10.49 2.32 19.74
CA VAL A 216 -11.36 2.46 18.56
C VAL A 216 -12.01 1.11 18.28
N PRO A 217 -13.36 1.01 18.28
CA PRO A 217 -14.04 -0.22 17.91
C PRO A 217 -13.63 -0.67 16.50
N ALA A 218 -13.42 -1.98 16.28
CA ALA A 218 -13.05 -2.50 14.96
C ALA A 218 -14.11 -2.15 13.88
N SER A 219 -15.38 -2.09 14.28
CA SER A 219 -16.51 -1.62 13.44
C SER A 219 -16.43 -0.13 13.03
N SER A 220 -15.50 0.63 13.59
CA SER A 220 -15.20 2.02 13.21
C SER A 220 -13.84 2.18 12.55
N ILE A 221 -13.11 1.08 12.31
CA ILE A 221 -11.81 1.09 11.61
C ILE A 221 -12.02 0.64 10.17
N VAL A 222 -11.61 1.46 9.21
CA VAL A 222 -11.47 1.05 7.80
C VAL A 222 -10.00 1.05 7.43
N ILE A 223 -9.51 -0.05 6.89
CA ILE A 223 -8.14 -0.10 6.36
C ILE A 223 -8.16 0.46 4.94
N ALA A 224 -7.33 1.46 4.66
CA ALA A 224 -7.15 2.02 3.33
C ALA A 224 -5.69 1.88 2.90
N ALA A 225 -5.43 1.53 1.64
CA ALA A 225 -4.06 1.27 1.23
C ALA A 225 -3.86 1.41 -0.28
N ASP A 226 -2.61 1.60 -0.69
CA ASP A 226 -2.20 1.68 -2.10
C ASP A 226 -0.99 0.78 -2.42
N SER A 227 -0.90 0.30 -3.66
CA SER A 227 0.30 -0.36 -4.20
C SER A 227 0.78 -1.57 -3.36
N SER A 228 2.05 -1.61 -2.97
CA SER A 228 2.60 -2.59 -2.03
C SER A 228 2.03 -2.48 -0.61
N GLY A 229 1.54 -1.31 -0.22
CA GLY A 229 0.79 -1.12 1.02
C GLY A 229 -0.56 -1.82 0.99
N ALA A 230 -1.19 -1.93 -0.18
CA ALA A 230 -2.41 -2.70 -0.37
C ALA A 230 -2.16 -4.22 -0.29
N ALA A 231 -1.01 -4.70 -0.77
CA ALA A 231 -0.57 -6.08 -0.51
C ALA A 231 -0.40 -6.33 0.99
N LEU A 232 0.27 -5.39 1.68
CA LEU A 232 0.49 -5.44 3.13
C LEU A 232 -0.80 -5.40 3.94
N ALA A 233 -1.78 -4.60 3.53
CA ALA A 233 -3.11 -4.50 4.13
C ALA A 233 -3.91 -5.81 3.98
N LEU A 234 -3.80 -6.46 2.83
CA LEU A 234 -4.38 -7.79 2.59
C LEU A 234 -3.69 -8.87 3.43
N SER A 235 -2.37 -8.82 3.59
CA SER A 235 -1.63 -9.71 4.49
C SER A 235 -2.03 -9.50 5.96
N LEU A 236 -2.21 -8.24 6.38
CA LEU A 236 -2.75 -7.92 7.71
C LEU A 236 -4.15 -8.51 7.90
N LEU A 237 -5.03 -8.38 6.91
CA LEU A 237 -6.36 -8.97 6.96
C LEU A 237 -6.31 -10.50 7.04
N GLN A 238 -5.38 -11.16 6.34
CA GLN A 238 -5.16 -12.60 6.46
C GLN A 238 -4.69 -13.00 7.87
N VAL A 239 -3.80 -12.21 8.51
CA VAL A 239 -3.43 -12.41 9.92
C VAL A 239 -4.68 -12.34 10.81
N ILE A 240 -5.46 -11.27 10.70
CA ILE A 240 -6.67 -11.06 11.50
C ILE A 240 -7.67 -12.21 11.31
N LEU A 241 -7.93 -12.63 10.07
CA LEU A 241 -8.85 -13.73 9.76
C LEU A 241 -8.41 -15.05 10.37
N ARG A 242 -7.12 -15.39 10.25
CA ARG A 242 -6.57 -16.64 10.81
C ARG A 242 -6.64 -16.64 12.33
N LEU A 243 -6.34 -15.52 13.00
CA LEU A 243 -6.49 -15.39 14.44
C LEU A 243 -7.96 -15.50 14.88
N ASN A 244 -8.90 -14.87 14.16
CA ASN A 244 -10.34 -14.98 14.44
C ASN A 244 -10.84 -16.42 14.33
N ARG A 245 -10.49 -17.13 13.25
CA ARG A 245 -10.91 -18.53 13.05
C ARG A 245 -10.41 -19.46 14.17
N ARG A 246 -9.28 -19.11 14.79
CA ARG A 246 -8.69 -19.83 15.93
C ARG A 246 -9.18 -19.31 17.29
N ASN A 247 -10.03 -18.29 17.31
CA ASN A 247 -10.42 -17.57 18.52
C ASN A 247 -9.22 -17.15 19.39
N THR A 248 -8.14 -16.70 18.74
CA THR A 248 -6.88 -16.33 19.40
C THR A 248 -6.88 -14.85 19.76
N THR A 249 -6.65 -14.55 21.04
CA THR A 249 -6.43 -13.20 21.55
C THR A 249 -4.95 -12.80 21.46
N ALA A 250 -4.69 -11.51 21.27
CA ALA A 250 -3.35 -10.94 21.39
C ALA A 250 -3.15 -10.40 22.81
N ASN A 251 -2.03 -10.70 23.44
CA ASN A 251 -1.56 -9.91 24.56
C ASN A 251 -0.78 -8.72 23.97
N PHE A 252 -1.21 -7.49 24.26
CA PHE A 252 -0.60 -6.27 23.75
C PHE A 252 -0.56 -5.21 24.87
N HIS A 253 0.65 -4.76 25.23
CA HIS A 253 0.85 -3.86 26.39
C HIS A 253 0.27 -4.40 27.70
N GLY A 254 0.36 -5.72 27.92
CA GLY A 254 -0.19 -6.39 29.10
C GLY A 254 -1.72 -6.50 29.10
N GLN A 255 -2.40 -6.10 28.03
CA GLN A 255 -3.85 -6.23 27.86
C GLN A 255 -4.16 -7.41 26.94
N GLU A 256 -5.22 -8.15 27.25
CA GLU A 256 -5.79 -9.13 26.33
C GLU A 256 -6.70 -8.43 25.33
N VAL A 257 -6.43 -8.62 24.03
CA VAL A 257 -7.09 -7.94 22.92
C VAL A 257 -7.68 -8.98 22.00
N GLN A 258 -9.00 -8.96 21.84
CA GLN A 258 -9.65 -9.69 20.76
C GLN A 258 -9.33 -8.97 19.44
N VAL A 259 -8.66 -9.67 18.52
CA VAL A 259 -8.27 -9.10 17.23
C VAL A 259 -9.47 -9.11 16.28
N GLU A 260 -10.43 -8.21 16.48
CA GLU A 260 -11.65 -8.17 15.67
C GLU A 260 -11.38 -7.73 14.21
N ILE A 261 -12.27 -8.10 13.30
CA ILE A 261 -12.19 -7.75 11.87
C ILE A 261 -12.60 -6.27 11.69
N PRO A 262 -11.87 -5.47 10.88
CA PRO A 262 -12.23 -4.07 10.64
C PRO A 262 -13.58 -3.94 9.90
N ALA A 263 -14.14 -2.75 9.90
CA ALA A 263 -15.39 -2.42 9.21
C ALA A 263 -15.34 -2.66 7.71
N GLY A 264 -14.16 -2.52 7.10
CA GLY A 264 -13.91 -2.75 5.68
C GLY A 264 -12.47 -2.51 5.29
N ILE A 265 -12.13 -2.87 4.04
CA ILE A 265 -10.82 -2.61 3.44
C ILE A 265 -10.98 -1.97 2.06
N THR A 266 -10.18 -0.96 1.77
CA THR A 266 -10.24 -0.18 0.53
C THR A 266 -8.86 -0.07 -0.09
N LEU A 267 -8.71 -0.51 -1.34
CA LEU A 267 -7.42 -0.79 -1.97
C LEU A 267 -7.31 -0.07 -3.31
N LEU A 268 -6.24 0.70 -3.48
CA LEU A 268 -5.86 1.30 -4.75
C LEU A 268 -4.65 0.56 -5.34
N SER A 269 -4.78 0.07 -6.57
CA SER A 269 -3.69 -0.59 -7.31
C SER A 269 -3.01 -1.70 -6.51
N PRO A 270 -3.75 -2.69 -5.95
CA PRO A 270 -3.14 -3.70 -5.10
C PRO A 270 -2.12 -4.57 -5.85
N TRP A 271 -0.89 -4.64 -5.35
CA TRP A 271 0.12 -5.56 -5.87
C TRP A 271 -0.08 -6.97 -5.30
N GLY A 272 -1.08 -7.69 -5.82
CA GLY A 272 -1.53 -8.98 -5.27
C GLY A 272 -0.63 -10.20 -5.58
N ASP A 273 0.24 -10.11 -6.58
CA ASP A 273 1.21 -11.14 -6.99
C ASP A 273 2.61 -10.51 -7.10
N LEU A 274 3.47 -10.75 -6.11
CA LEU A 274 4.86 -10.23 -6.11
C LEU A 274 5.77 -10.97 -7.10
N SER A 275 5.34 -12.13 -7.60
CA SER A 275 6.08 -12.82 -8.65
C SER A 275 5.88 -12.18 -10.03
N ASN A 276 4.95 -11.23 -10.20
CA ASN A 276 4.69 -10.57 -11.48
C ASN A 276 4.47 -11.58 -12.63
N SER A 277 3.70 -12.63 -12.35
CA SER A 277 3.56 -13.77 -13.24
C SER A 277 2.37 -13.68 -14.18
N LEU A 278 1.38 -12.85 -13.87
CA LEU A 278 0.14 -12.73 -14.63
C LEU A 278 0.27 -11.90 -15.92
N PRO A 279 -0.53 -12.16 -16.97
CA PRO A 279 -0.31 -11.62 -18.32
C PRO A 279 -0.38 -10.10 -18.45
N SER A 280 -1.05 -9.38 -17.54
CA SER A 280 -1.07 -7.91 -17.54
C SER A 280 0.33 -7.29 -17.48
N HIS A 281 1.32 -8.00 -16.92
CA HIS A 281 2.71 -7.53 -16.94
C HIS A 281 3.28 -7.43 -18.36
N ASP A 282 2.88 -8.31 -19.28
CA ASP A 282 3.31 -8.26 -20.68
C ASP A 282 2.35 -7.43 -21.55
N ARG A 283 1.06 -7.42 -21.20
CA ARG A 283 -0.01 -6.75 -21.97
C ARG A 283 -0.04 -5.24 -21.75
N ASN A 284 0.18 -4.77 -20.52
CA ASN A 284 -0.05 -3.37 -20.13
C ASN A 284 1.19 -2.50 -19.87
N PRO A 285 2.44 -2.83 -20.29
CA PRO A 285 3.61 -2.02 -19.93
C PRO A 285 3.56 -0.60 -20.53
N LEU A 286 2.73 -0.35 -21.55
CA LEU A 286 2.54 0.98 -22.13
C LEU A 286 1.59 1.87 -21.33
N ASN A 287 0.69 1.29 -20.55
CA ASN A 287 -0.23 2.01 -19.68
C ASN A 287 0.40 2.38 -18.33
N ASP A 288 1.55 1.80 -17.98
CA ASP A 288 2.16 2.00 -16.68
C ASP A 288 3.28 3.05 -16.67
N ILE A 289 3.49 3.62 -15.50
CA ILE A 289 4.64 4.48 -15.17
C ILE A 289 5.74 3.62 -14.56
N TYR A 290 5.36 2.69 -13.68
CA TYR A 290 6.28 1.81 -12.99
C TYR A 290 6.33 0.50 -13.74
N GLN A 291 7.28 0.41 -14.66
CA GLN A 291 7.47 -0.83 -15.39
C GLN A 291 8.08 -1.88 -14.47
N PHE A 292 7.44 -3.05 -14.46
CA PHE A 292 7.97 -4.27 -13.90
C PHE A 292 8.51 -5.15 -15.03
N PRO A 293 9.73 -4.88 -15.55
CA PRO A 293 10.38 -5.81 -16.46
C PRO A 293 10.60 -7.17 -15.74
N PRO A 294 11.09 -8.21 -16.45
CA PRO A 294 11.64 -9.39 -15.79
C PRO A 294 12.50 -8.97 -14.60
N VAL A 295 12.37 -9.67 -13.46
CA VAL A 295 12.95 -9.23 -12.19
C VAL A 295 14.44 -8.95 -12.35
N GLU A 296 15.17 -9.75 -13.12
CA GLU A 296 16.60 -9.62 -13.43
C GLU A 296 16.98 -8.27 -14.07
N ASP A 297 16.05 -7.65 -14.81
CA ASP A 297 16.27 -6.42 -15.55
C ASP A 297 15.91 -5.17 -14.73
N LEU A 298 15.41 -5.35 -13.51
CA LEU A 298 15.07 -4.25 -12.61
C LEU A 298 16.31 -3.37 -12.36
N PRO A 299 16.14 -2.03 -12.31
CA PRO A 299 17.25 -1.10 -12.13
C PRO A 299 18.24 -1.49 -11.04
N TYR A 300 17.74 -1.87 -9.85
CA TYR A 300 18.56 -2.20 -8.70
C TYR A 300 19.32 -3.54 -8.81
N LEU A 301 19.08 -4.35 -9.84
CA LEU A 301 19.81 -5.61 -10.10
C LEU A 301 20.91 -5.47 -11.16
N ARG A 302 21.05 -4.30 -11.79
CA ARG A 302 22.07 -4.01 -12.79
C ARG A 302 23.40 -3.68 -12.14
N LYS A 303 24.50 -4.12 -12.74
CA LYS A 303 25.87 -3.92 -12.22
C LYS A 303 26.21 -2.43 -12.07
N GLU A 304 25.62 -1.58 -12.89
CA GLU A 304 25.83 -0.13 -12.91
C GLU A 304 25.03 0.60 -11.81
N PHE A 305 24.13 -0.09 -11.11
CA PHE A 305 23.30 0.51 -10.08
C PHE A 305 24.14 0.90 -8.85
N PRO A 306 24.01 2.12 -8.30
CA PRO A 306 24.78 2.54 -7.14
C PRO A 306 24.50 1.69 -5.89
N THR A 307 25.55 1.08 -5.35
CA THR A 307 25.48 0.23 -4.17
C THR A 307 25.51 1.05 -2.87
N CYS A 308 25.06 0.46 -1.78
CA CYS A 308 25.03 1.07 -0.45
C CYS A 308 24.92 -0.01 0.64
N ALA A 309 25.00 0.39 1.92
CA ALA A 309 24.88 -0.56 3.04
C ALA A 309 23.58 -1.39 3.05
N ALA A 310 22.53 -0.94 2.33
CA ALA A 310 21.26 -1.65 2.23
C ALA A 310 21.17 -2.57 0.99
N TRP A 311 22.01 -2.37 -0.04
CA TRP A 311 21.91 -3.09 -1.31
C TRP A 311 23.22 -3.09 -2.13
N PRO A 312 23.67 -4.23 -2.70
CA PRO A 312 23.03 -5.56 -2.69
C PRO A 312 22.84 -6.13 -1.28
N ALA A 313 21.74 -6.85 -1.07
CA ALA A 313 21.42 -7.38 0.24
C ALA A 313 22.33 -8.55 0.65
N ASN A 314 22.44 -8.76 1.96
CA ASN A 314 23.04 -9.96 2.56
C ASN A 314 22.01 -10.67 3.47
N PRO A 315 21.60 -11.92 3.18
CA PRO A 315 21.99 -12.75 2.03
C PRO A 315 21.51 -12.18 0.68
N PRO A 316 22.16 -12.55 -0.45
CA PRO A 316 21.78 -12.07 -1.77
C PRO A 316 20.35 -12.46 -2.15
N ARG A 317 19.62 -11.53 -2.77
CA ARG A 317 18.26 -11.76 -3.27
C ARG A 317 17.95 -10.86 -4.47
N VAL A 318 16.93 -11.23 -5.23
CA VAL A 318 16.48 -10.49 -6.43
C VAL A 318 15.43 -9.42 -6.13
N ASN A 319 14.94 -9.33 -4.89
CA ASN A 319 13.89 -8.40 -4.53
C ASN A 319 14.20 -7.71 -3.21
N LEU A 320 13.84 -6.44 -3.11
CA LEU A 320 14.09 -5.65 -1.92
C LEU A 320 13.35 -6.22 -0.71
N TYR A 321 12.10 -6.65 -0.91
CA TYR A 321 11.16 -7.06 0.13
C TYR A 321 11.50 -8.40 0.79
N CYS A 322 11.77 -9.45 0.02
CA CYS A 322 12.03 -10.79 0.56
C CYS A 322 12.81 -11.68 -0.42
N HIS A 323 13.20 -12.87 0.03
CA HIS A 323 13.68 -13.92 -0.88
C HIS A 323 12.58 -14.29 -1.87
N HIS A 324 12.92 -14.55 -3.14
CA HIS A 324 11.92 -14.75 -4.19
C HIS A 324 11.08 -16.01 -4.02
N GLU A 325 11.61 -17.04 -3.39
CA GLU A 325 10.83 -18.24 -3.04
C GLU A 325 9.69 -17.93 -2.06
N MET A 326 9.77 -16.83 -1.29
CA MET A 326 8.65 -16.36 -0.47
C MET A 326 7.52 -15.73 -1.30
N PHE A 327 7.65 -15.51 -2.61
CA PHE A 327 6.56 -14.90 -3.38
C PHE A 327 5.31 -15.79 -3.50
N ILE A 328 5.41 -17.10 -3.27
CA ILE A 328 4.24 -17.99 -3.19
C ILE A 328 3.67 -18.07 -1.77
N HIS A 329 4.27 -17.40 -0.79
CA HIS A 329 3.76 -17.33 0.57
C HIS A 329 2.49 -16.44 0.62
N PRO A 330 1.39 -16.88 1.25
CA PRO A 330 0.11 -16.15 1.21
C PRO A 330 0.11 -14.82 1.98
N LEU A 331 1.05 -14.61 2.90
CA LEU A 331 1.27 -13.31 3.56
C LEU A 331 2.27 -12.40 2.82
N VAL A 332 2.83 -12.85 1.70
CA VAL A 332 3.69 -12.06 0.80
C VAL A 332 2.93 -11.68 -0.46
N SER A 333 2.32 -12.66 -1.13
CA SER A 333 1.44 -12.45 -2.28
C SER A 333 0.01 -12.86 -1.90
N PRO A 334 -0.90 -11.92 -1.65
CA PRO A 334 -2.30 -12.23 -1.34
C PRO A 334 -3.02 -13.09 -2.38
N ALA A 335 -2.58 -13.10 -3.64
CA ALA A 335 -3.09 -14.02 -4.67
C ALA A 335 -2.89 -15.50 -4.32
N ALA A 336 -1.89 -15.83 -3.48
CA ALA A 336 -1.65 -17.20 -3.03
C ALA A 336 -2.56 -17.63 -1.86
N ALA A 337 -3.26 -16.68 -1.21
CA ALA A 337 -4.11 -16.96 -0.06
C ALA A 337 -5.32 -17.86 -0.43
N GLU A 338 -5.61 -18.82 0.45
CA GLU A 338 -6.63 -19.84 0.22
C GLU A 338 -8.04 -19.40 0.55
N ASP A 339 -8.18 -18.64 1.64
CA ASP A 339 -9.48 -18.46 2.29
C ASP A 339 -9.66 -17.03 2.82
N TRP A 340 -10.58 -16.32 2.17
CA TRP A 340 -11.07 -14.99 2.52
C TRP A 340 -12.46 -15.03 3.19
N SER A 341 -13.01 -16.21 3.49
CA SER A 341 -14.29 -16.33 4.18
C SER A 341 -14.26 -15.63 5.54
N GLY A 342 -15.38 -15.00 5.90
CA GLY A 342 -15.49 -14.20 7.12
C GLY A 342 -14.87 -12.80 7.02
N SER A 343 -14.30 -12.41 5.87
CA SER A 343 -13.74 -11.07 5.68
C SER A 343 -14.77 -9.95 5.71
N CYS A 344 -14.27 -8.73 5.93
CA CYS A 344 -15.02 -7.50 5.79
C CYS A 344 -15.24 -7.14 4.31
N PRO A 345 -16.20 -6.25 4.00
CA PRO A 345 -16.40 -5.75 2.64
C PRO A 345 -15.12 -5.11 2.06
N MET A 346 -14.92 -5.29 0.75
CA MET A 346 -13.77 -4.77 0.02
C MET A 346 -14.18 -3.78 -1.07
N TRP A 347 -13.41 -2.71 -1.19
CA TRP A 347 -13.43 -1.84 -2.37
C TRP A 347 -12.05 -1.87 -3.01
N ILE A 348 -11.99 -2.09 -4.32
CA ILE A 348 -10.74 -2.21 -5.08
C ILE A 348 -10.86 -1.32 -6.31
N ALA A 349 -9.87 -0.47 -6.54
CA ALA A 349 -9.71 0.28 -7.78
C ALA A 349 -8.30 0.15 -8.30
N SER A 350 -8.13 0.01 -9.61
CA SER A 350 -6.83 -0.05 -10.27
C SER A 350 -6.93 0.59 -11.65
N GLY A 351 -5.80 1.05 -12.19
CA GLY A 351 -5.72 1.46 -13.58
C GLY A 351 -5.74 0.27 -14.53
N GLU A 352 -5.65 0.50 -15.84
CA GLU A 352 -5.36 -0.53 -16.83
C GLU A 352 -3.84 -0.83 -16.86
N GLU A 353 -3.29 -1.06 -15.67
CA GLU A 353 -1.86 -1.13 -15.33
C GLU A 353 -1.33 -2.57 -15.31
N GLN A 354 -0.05 -2.78 -14.96
CA GLN A 354 0.53 -4.12 -14.96
C GLN A 354 0.02 -5.02 -13.81
N CYS A 355 -0.48 -4.47 -12.71
CA CYS A 355 -1.00 -5.26 -11.59
C CYS A 355 -2.50 -5.63 -11.71
N ILE A 356 -3.19 -5.22 -12.79
CA ILE A 356 -4.66 -5.35 -12.90
C ILE A 356 -5.15 -6.80 -12.86
N ASP A 357 -4.44 -7.76 -13.47
CA ASP A 357 -4.90 -9.16 -13.49
C ASP A 357 -4.87 -9.76 -12.06
N ALA A 358 -3.89 -9.38 -11.23
CA ALA A 358 -3.83 -9.81 -9.83
C ALA A 358 -4.97 -9.19 -9.00
N ALA A 359 -5.28 -7.91 -9.23
CA ALA A 359 -6.38 -7.21 -8.57
C ALA A 359 -7.75 -7.82 -8.95
N ALA A 360 -7.95 -8.08 -10.25
CA ALA A 360 -9.15 -8.71 -10.80
C ALA A 360 -9.34 -10.15 -10.29
N PHE A 361 -8.27 -10.94 -10.30
CA PHE A 361 -8.27 -12.31 -9.74
C PHE A 361 -8.66 -12.29 -8.26
N LEU A 362 -8.04 -11.43 -7.45
CA LEU A 362 -8.36 -11.31 -6.04
C LEU A 362 -9.82 -10.90 -5.81
N ALA A 363 -10.32 -9.91 -6.55
CA ALA A 363 -11.71 -9.44 -6.43
C ALA A 363 -12.72 -10.57 -6.69
N GLN A 364 -12.53 -11.34 -7.77
CA GLN A 364 -13.37 -12.49 -8.10
C GLN A 364 -13.25 -13.61 -7.06
N ARG A 365 -12.02 -13.89 -6.59
CA ARG A 365 -11.74 -14.95 -5.62
C ARG A 365 -12.37 -14.67 -4.25
N VAL A 366 -12.27 -13.43 -3.79
CA VAL A 366 -12.88 -12.95 -2.54
C VAL A 366 -14.41 -12.99 -2.67
N HIS A 367 -14.96 -12.53 -3.80
CA HIS A 367 -16.38 -12.63 -4.08
C HIS A 367 -16.91 -14.08 -4.09
N SER A 368 -16.19 -15.00 -4.73
CA SER A 368 -16.58 -16.42 -4.80
C SER A 368 -16.59 -17.11 -3.43
N GLN A 369 -15.98 -16.48 -2.41
CA GLN A 369 -15.99 -16.92 -1.01
C GLN A 369 -17.03 -16.20 -0.15
N GLY A 370 -18.00 -15.53 -0.78
CA GLY A 370 -19.14 -14.90 -0.10
C GLY A 370 -18.87 -13.50 0.45
N VAL A 371 -17.74 -12.89 0.12
CA VAL A 371 -17.40 -11.53 0.58
C VAL A 371 -17.97 -10.48 -0.37
N SER A 372 -18.44 -9.37 0.20
CA SER A 372 -18.89 -8.18 -0.53
C SER A 372 -17.69 -7.47 -1.17
N VAL A 373 -17.70 -7.30 -2.49
CA VAL A 373 -16.58 -6.69 -3.23
C VAL A 373 -17.08 -5.70 -4.28
N THR A 374 -16.58 -4.48 -4.24
CA THR A 374 -16.74 -3.51 -5.32
C THR A 374 -15.42 -3.33 -6.05
N PHE A 375 -15.37 -3.56 -7.36
CA PHE A 375 -14.17 -3.49 -8.18
C PHE A 375 -14.27 -2.43 -9.29
N TYR A 376 -13.22 -1.65 -9.50
CA TYR A 376 -13.10 -0.68 -10.59
C TYR A 376 -11.77 -0.83 -11.33
N GLU A 377 -11.85 -0.87 -12.66
CA GLU A 377 -10.72 -0.77 -13.57
C GLU A 377 -10.81 0.52 -14.37
N TYR A 378 -9.78 1.36 -14.37
CA TYR A 378 -9.77 2.66 -15.05
C TYR A 378 -8.94 2.60 -16.34
N GLN A 379 -9.61 2.75 -17.48
CA GLN A 379 -9.00 2.68 -18.81
C GLN A 379 -7.78 3.62 -18.95
N GLY A 380 -6.66 3.08 -19.45
CA GLY A 380 -5.44 3.84 -19.72
C GLY A 380 -4.76 4.50 -18.52
N MET A 381 -5.29 4.34 -17.30
CA MET A 381 -4.70 4.90 -16.10
C MET A 381 -3.53 4.04 -15.59
N PRO A 382 -2.43 4.65 -15.13
CA PRO A 382 -1.27 3.93 -14.61
C PRO A 382 -1.46 3.46 -13.17
N HIS A 383 -0.50 2.68 -12.68
CA HIS A 383 -0.43 2.28 -11.28
C HIS A 383 -0.48 3.50 -10.34
N THR A 384 -1.34 3.45 -9.33
CA THR A 384 -1.57 4.54 -8.37
C THR A 384 -1.89 5.90 -9.00
N PHE A 385 -2.62 5.93 -10.13
CA PHE A 385 -2.94 7.17 -10.85
C PHE A 385 -3.48 8.35 -9.99
N PRO A 386 -4.22 8.17 -8.87
CA PRO A 386 -4.59 9.29 -7.99
C PRO A 386 -3.41 10.05 -7.39
N LEU A 387 -2.27 9.39 -7.18
CA LEU A 387 -1.04 10.02 -6.67
C LEU A 387 -0.31 10.83 -7.75
N ILE A 388 -0.42 10.40 -9.02
CA ILE A 388 0.33 10.92 -10.16
C ILE A 388 -0.50 11.96 -10.92
N PHE A 389 -1.62 11.54 -11.52
CA PHE A 389 -2.48 12.37 -12.35
C PHE A 389 -3.56 13.07 -11.54
N ARG A 390 -3.13 13.82 -10.53
CA ARG A 390 -3.99 14.43 -9.48
C ARG A 390 -5.15 15.28 -10.01
N GLN A 391 -5.01 15.84 -11.21
CA GLN A 391 -5.99 16.73 -11.84
C GLN A 391 -6.95 16.00 -12.79
N ALA A 392 -6.70 14.71 -13.08
CA ALA A 392 -7.52 13.94 -13.98
C ALA A 392 -8.95 13.75 -13.43
N PRO A 393 -9.99 13.80 -14.27
CA PRO A 393 -11.36 13.58 -13.84
C PRO A 393 -11.56 12.15 -13.29
N GLN A 394 -10.80 11.16 -13.78
CA GLN A 394 -10.73 9.80 -13.24
C GLN A 394 -10.25 9.80 -11.78
N THR A 395 -9.22 10.57 -11.46
CA THR A 395 -8.72 10.70 -10.08
C THR A 395 -9.79 11.28 -9.16
N ARG A 396 -10.51 12.31 -9.62
CA ARG A 396 -11.62 12.89 -8.85
C ARG A 396 -12.70 11.85 -8.56
N LYS A 397 -13.18 11.14 -9.59
CA LYS A 397 -14.16 10.05 -9.42
C LYS A 397 -13.64 8.98 -8.46
N CYS A 398 -12.41 8.52 -8.66
CA CYS A 398 -11.81 7.48 -7.84
C CYS A 398 -11.75 7.88 -6.36
N LEU A 399 -11.32 9.12 -6.04
CA LEU A 399 -11.28 9.60 -4.66
C LEU A 399 -12.67 9.77 -4.06
N ASP A 400 -13.65 10.21 -4.85
CA ASP A 400 -15.05 10.34 -4.40
C ASP A 400 -15.65 8.97 -4.08
N ASP A 401 -15.45 7.97 -4.95
CA ASP A 401 -15.97 6.62 -4.75
C ASP A 401 -15.22 5.87 -3.64
N TRP A 402 -13.91 6.11 -3.51
CA TRP A 402 -13.11 5.58 -2.39
C TRP A 402 -13.62 6.12 -1.05
N ALA A 403 -13.84 7.43 -0.94
CA ALA A 403 -14.39 8.03 0.27
C ALA A 403 -15.81 7.53 0.59
N LYS A 404 -16.67 7.37 -0.43
CA LYS A 404 -18.01 6.78 -0.25
C LYS A 404 -17.92 5.35 0.29
N ALA A 405 -17.01 4.53 -0.23
CA ALA A 405 -16.82 3.16 0.26
C ALA A 405 -16.37 3.14 1.73
N ILE A 406 -15.40 3.99 2.10
CA ILE A 406 -14.96 4.13 3.50
C ILE A 406 -16.15 4.47 4.43
N VAL A 407 -16.95 5.46 4.06
CA VAL A 407 -18.13 5.88 4.86
C VAL A 407 -19.19 4.79 4.93
N SER A 408 -19.45 4.09 3.82
CA SER A 408 -20.41 2.97 3.73
C SER A 408 -20.00 1.81 4.66
N PHE A 409 -18.73 1.41 4.61
CA PHE A 409 -18.21 0.34 5.48
C PHE A 409 -18.27 0.70 6.96
N GLY A 410 -17.96 1.96 7.29
CA GLY A 410 -18.11 2.49 8.64
C GLY A 410 -19.54 2.45 9.19
N LYS A 411 -20.55 2.53 8.30
CA LYS A 411 -21.97 2.33 8.63
C LYS A 411 -22.38 0.86 8.67
N GLN A 412 -21.41 -0.05 8.60
CA GLN A 412 -21.62 -1.51 8.56
C GLN A 412 -22.40 -1.98 7.34
N GLU A 413 -22.40 -1.19 6.25
CA GLU A 413 -23.03 -1.58 5.00
C GLU A 413 -22.21 -2.67 4.30
N LYS A 414 -22.90 -3.69 3.79
CA LYS A 414 -22.30 -4.77 2.98
C LYS A 414 -22.88 -4.69 1.58
N PRO A 415 -22.35 -3.82 0.70
CA PRO A 415 -22.93 -3.62 -0.63
C PRO A 415 -22.93 -4.93 -1.42
N ARG A 416 -23.88 -5.09 -2.35
CA ARG A 416 -23.84 -6.23 -3.27
C ARG A 416 -22.57 -6.15 -4.11
N SER A 417 -21.91 -7.29 -4.32
CA SER A 417 -20.70 -7.30 -5.13
C SER A 417 -20.96 -6.80 -6.54
N SER A 418 -20.05 -5.97 -7.05
CA SER A 418 -20.17 -5.29 -8.33
C SER A 418 -18.78 -5.00 -8.91
N ALA A 419 -18.69 -4.95 -10.23
CA ALA A 419 -17.47 -4.60 -10.94
C ALA A 419 -17.77 -3.61 -12.06
N PHE A 420 -16.81 -2.74 -12.35
CA PHE A 420 -16.96 -1.70 -13.37
C PHE A 420 -15.67 -1.47 -14.16
N PHE A 421 -15.80 -1.25 -15.46
CA PHE A 421 -14.77 -0.65 -16.30
C PHE A 421 -15.08 0.82 -16.49
N VAL A 422 -14.18 1.69 -16.09
CA VAL A 422 -14.33 3.14 -16.19
C VAL A 422 -13.62 3.61 -17.44
N HIS A 423 -14.40 4.01 -18.44
CA HIS A 423 -13.90 4.56 -19.70
C HIS A 423 -13.18 5.88 -19.46
N ALA A 424 -12.11 6.14 -20.21
CA ALA A 424 -11.44 7.44 -20.19
C ALA A 424 -12.43 8.55 -20.59
N LYS A 425 -13.15 8.33 -21.69
CA LYS A 425 -14.13 9.27 -22.22
C LYS A 425 -15.34 9.42 -21.30
N GLY A 426 -15.57 10.63 -20.80
CA GLY A 426 -16.69 10.96 -19.91
C GLY A 426 -16.67 10.25 -18.54
N VAL A 427 -15.57 9.54 -18.20
CA VAL A 427 -15.40 8.81 -16.94
C VAL A 427 -16.59 7.90 -16.60
N ARG A 428 -17.19 7.30 -17.64
CA ARG A 428 -18.39 6.47 -17.52
C ARG A 428 -18.02 5.10 -16.98
N ALA A 429 -18.64 4.70 -15.87
CA ALA A 429 -18.55 3.34 -15.34
C ALA A 429 -19.50 2.41 -16.09
N GLU A 430 -18.93 1.46 -16.84
CA GLU A 430 -19.64 0.36 -17.49
C GLU A 430 -19.63 -0.87 -16.57
N PRO A 431 -20.79 -1.44 -16.21
CA PRO A 431 -20.84 -2.66 -15.40
C PRO A 431 -20.11 -3.84 -16.04
N ARG A 432 -19.39 -4.60 -15.23
CA ARG A 432 -18.79 -5.89 -15.57
C ARG A 432 -19.33 -6.96 -14.64
N ASP A 433 -19.28 -8.20 -15.11
CA ASP A 433 -19.59 -9.36 -14.28
C ASP A 433 -18.43 -9.66 -13.32
N ILE A 434 -18.71 -9.55 -12.02
CA ILE A 434 -17.76 -9.81 -10.93
C ILE A 434 -17.29 -11.28 -10.90
N THR A 435 -18.06 -12.21 -11.49
CA THR A 435 -17.73 -13.65 -11.49
C THR A 435 -16.80 -14.07 -12.62
N SER A 436 -16.50 -13.17 -13.56
CA SER A 436 -15.68 -13.43 -14.75
C SER A 436 -14.63 -12.34 -15.02
N LEU A 437 -14.09 -11.73 -13.96
CA LEU A 437 -13.03 -10.73 -14.04
C LEU A 437 -11.67 -11.32 -14.43
N SER A 438 -11.35 -12.51 -13.94
CA SER A 438 -10.13 -13.25 -14.23
C SER A 438 -10.47 -14.62 -14.83
N PRO A 439 -9.79 -15.01 -15.92
CA PRO A 439 -9.97 -16.33 -16.52
C PRO A 439 -9.22 -17.44 -15.75
N PHE A 440 -8.40 -17.08 -14.76
CA PHE A 440 -7.51 -18.03 -14.08
C PHE A 440 -8.13 -18.57 -12.80
N SER A 441 -8.01 -19.89 -12.62
CA SER A 441 -8.22 -20.56 -11.34
C SER A 441 -7.05 -20.27 -10.38
N ARG A 442 -7.25 -20.52 -9.08
CA ARG A 442 -6.17 -20.36 -8.09
C ARG A 442 -4.97 -21.26 -8.40
N ASP A 443 -5.21 -22.49 -8.80
CA ASP A 443 -4.13 -23.46 -9.05
C ASP A 443 -3.29 -23.06 -10.26
N GLU A 444 -3.92 -22.51 -11.31
CA GLU A 444 -3.21 -21.93 -12.46
C GLU A 444 -2.39 -20.70 -12.08
N VAL A 445 -2.94 -19.80 -11.25
CA VAL A 445 -2.17 -18.65 -10.74
C VAL A 445 -0.95 -19.14 -9.95
N LEU A 446 -1.13 -20.07 -9.01
CA LEU A 446 -0.03 -20.61 -8.22
C LEU A 446 1.01 -21.35 -9.06
N ASP A 447 0.60 -22.14 -10.04
CA ASP A 447 1.51 -22.83 -10.96
C ASP A 447 2.32 -21.82 -11.79
N THR A 448 1.69 -20.75 -12.26
CA THR A 448 2.36 -19.66 -12.98
C THR A 448 3.37 -18.95 -12.08
N MET A 449 2.98 -18.60 -10.85
CA MET A 449 3.88 -18.01 -9.85
C MET A 449 5.09 -18.93 -9.57
N LYS A 450 4.85 -20.23 -9.34
CA LYS A 450 5.90 -21.24 -9.10
C LYS A 450 6.88 -21.34 -10.27
N LYS A 451 6.38 -21.38 -11.51
CA LYS A 451 7.24 -21.38 -12.71
C LYS A 451 8.06 -20.10 -12.81
N LYS A 452 7.45 -18.95 -12.52
CA LYS A 452 8.10 -17.65 -12.60
C LYS A 452 9.23 -17.50 -11.58
N ILE A 453 9.01 -17.89 -10.31
CA ILE A 453 10.05 -17.80 -9.28
C ILE A 453 11.26 -18.70 -9.55
N LEU A 454 11.07 -19.87 -10.18
CA LEU A 454 12.17 -20.77 -10.56
C LEU A 454 13.08 -20.17 -11.64
N MET A 455 12.58 -19.19 -12.39
CA MET A 455 13.38 -18.47 -13.37
C MET A 455 14.23 -17.37 -12.73
N TYR A 456 13.92 -16.97 -11.50
CA TYR A 456 14.57 -15.85 -10.83
C TYR A 456 16.00 -16.15 -10.41
N LYS A 457 16.93 -15.31 -10.85
CA LYS A 457 18.37 -15.51 -10.61
C LYS A 457 18.99 -14.27 -10.00
N VAL A 458 19.63 -14.44 -8.85
CA VAL A 458 20.47 -13.41 -8.26
C VAL A 458 21.66 -13.16 -9.20
N PRO A 459 21.90 -11.92 -9.65
CA PRO A 459 23.04 -11.60 -10.51
C PRO A 459 24.36 -11.98 -9.83
N ALA A 460 25.29 -12.59 -10.58
CA ALA A 460 26.57 -13.05 -10.02
C ALA A 460 27.40 -11.94 -9.35
N TRP A 461 27.20 -10.68 -9.75
CA TRP A 461 27.88 -9.54 -9.14
C TRP A 461 27.34 -9.20 -7.73
N HIS A 462 26.04 -9.43 -7.46
CA HIS A 462 25.47 -9.29 -6.10
C HIS A 462 26.18 -10.22 -5.11
N CYS A 463 26.54 -11.44 -5.55
CA CYS A 463 27.24 -12.40 -4.70
C CYS A 463 28.73 -12.06 -4.50
N ARG A 464 29.36 -11.33 -5.43
CA ARG A 464 30.80 -11.05 -5.41
C ARG A 464 31.20 -9.85 -4.57
N GLU A 465 30.39 -8.78 -4.52
CA GLU A 465 30.69 -7.63 -3.64
C GLU A 465 30.74 -8.01 -2.16
N GLN A 466 30.13 -9.15 -1.79
CA GLN A 466 30.22 -9.73 -0.44
C GLN A 466 31.59 -10.30 -0.09
N ALA A 467 32.42 -10.67 -1.08
CA ALA A 467 33.77 -11.18 -0.82
C ALA A 467 34.80 -10.05 -0.61
N SER A 468 34.40 -8.79 -0.84
CA SER A 468 35.27 -7.61 -0.82
C SER A 468 34.90 -6.56 0.24
N LEU A 469 33.80 -6.77 0.98
CA LEU A 469 33.38 -6.03 2.17
C LEU A 469 33.55 -6.93 3.39
#